data_AF-A0A9W4SW62-F1
#
_entry.id   AF-A0A9W4SW62-F1
#
_cell.length_a   1.000
_cell.length_b   1.000
_cell.length_c   1.000
_cell.angle_alpha   90.00
_cell.angle_beta   90.00
_cell.angle_gamma   90.00
#
_symmetry.space_group_name_H-M   'P 1'
#
loop_
_entity.id
_entity.type
_entity.pdbx_description
1 polymer ?
#
loop_
_entity_poly.entity_id
_entity_poly.type
_entity_poly.pdbx_seq_one_letter_code
_entity_poly.pdbx_strand_id
1 'polypeptide(L)'
;GLQVAMNDPDDGKNKQSFFYNCISSLGILSLSGPFVVTCCTATISMPIHNFLASSQQKRVFLPVTSLKPPKINNHPVFVDNPVMRMLINDMGGHGRALEALEVSVREKDLDNVNFIDLINNVRSKLIDNYQGWLSKTIYLKPVLRIILSRTQVDKNQDISTFEGKGIKVDDVTQFGLVRFESRSTDQVVGYLTCPYIWLWIMAHALSNDKLLQNWDFNYYNEVRNKTGDPSIPPGCQYWQNFEYFVAQFRSLKSNIYDDDEQVELRVIHYGAKHNFGNSSIYNRRLTLERSVKRVSTKSENYNQDAKILCQHGDVDVTNARHIIINALSAESGDSFCPIQMVGNEQLKTETHQCKLVKQIISQESFKDEHEKATSPGDIFILYTSASSKKLELHQPMSAIVCKDNWEEYFGSFAGRCYNYAMGPPNINEATYTQLTGIDFIAEARARTIMEERNKRKFSGIDDCLSRTKIPHIFLEPFFSDIE
;
A
#
# COMPACT_ATOMS: atom_id res chain seq x y z
N GLY A 1 30.02 10.42 16.54
CA GLY A 1 28.56 10.67 16.46
C GLY A 1 28.03 10.92 17.85
N LEU A 2 26.89 11.64 17.97
CA LEU A 2 26.29 11.99 19.27
C LEU A 2 25.92 10.76 20.13
N GLN A 3 25.82 9.58 19.51
CA GLN A 3 25.67 8.29 20.20
C GLN A 3 26.76 8.02 21.25
N VAL A 4 27.98 8.53 21.07
CA VAL A 4 29.07 8.40 22.07
C VAL A 4 28.79 9.23 23.31
N ALA A 5 27.86 10.19 23.22
CA ALA A 5 27.49 11.02 24.35
C ALA A 5 26.38 10.42 25.23
N MET A 6 25.70 9.36 24.76
CA MET A 6 24.68 8.63 25.50
C MET A 6 25.28 7.31 26.03
N ASN A 7 25.84 7.36 27.24
CA ASN A 7 26.43 6.20 27.91
C ASN A 7 25.42 5.47 28.80
N ASP A 8 24.41 6.17 29.29
CA ASP A 8 23.32 5.66 30.12
C ASP A 8 21.95 5.87 29.42
N PRO A 9 21.01 4.90 29.51
CA PRO A 9 19.66 5.05 28.96
C PRO A 9 18.90 6.31 29.44
N ASP A 10 19.22 6.81 30.64
CA ASP A 10 18.64 8.01 31.22
C ASP A 10 19.43 9.29 30.92
N ASP A 11 20.53 9.23 30.15
CA ASP A 11 21.31 10.43 29.77
C ASP A 11 20.49 11.47 29.00
N GLY A 12 19.45 11.03 28.29
CA GLY A 12 18.47 11.90 27.63
C GLY A 12 17.53 12.64 28.58
N LYS A 13 17.48 12.25 29.85
CA LYS A 13 16.64 12.85 30.90
C LYS A 13 17.47 13.48 32.03
N ASN A 14 18.71 13.04 32.20
CA ASN A 14 19.63 13.52 33.23
C ASN A 14 20.37 14.79 32.79
N LYS A 15 20.05 15.94 33.39
CA LYS A 15 20.70 17.23 33.08
C LYS A 15 22.21 17.25 33.28
N GLN A 16 22.75 16.33 34.08
CA GLN A 16 24.19 16.23 34.36
C GLN A 16 24.91 15.31 33.37
N SER A 17 24.20 14.68 32.43
CA SER A 17 24.80 13.79 31.45
C SER A 17 25.72 14.55 30.50
N PHE A 18 26.72 13.84 29.99
CA PHE A 18 27.59 14.36 28.95
C PHE A 18 26.79 14.69 27.67
N PHE A 19 25.72 13.94 27.36
CA PHE A 19 24.77 14.25 26.30
C PHE A 19 24.16 15.65 26.45
N TYR A 20 23.56 15.96 27.60
CA TYR A 20 22.91 17.25 27.82
C TYR A 20 23.89 18.41 27.80
N ASN A 21 25.07 18.22 28.40
CA ASN A 21 26.14 19.20 28.34
C ASN A 21 26.57 19.46 26.90
N CYS A 22 26.76 18.42 26.09
CA CYS A 22 27.13 18.54 24.69
C CYS A 22 26.08 19.32 23.88
N ILE A 23 24.80 18.95 23.95
CA ILE A 23 23.72 19.67 23.24
C ILE A 23 23.61 21.13 23.70
N SER A 24 23.73 21.39 25.00
CA SER A 24 23.66 22.74 25.54
C SER A 24 24.84 23.59 25.06
N SER A 25 26.05 23.05 25.06
CA SER A 25 27.25 23.72 24.52
C SER A 25 27.10 24.01 23.03
N LEU A 26 26.59 23.06 22.24
CA LEU A 26 26.30 23.27 20.81
C LEU A 26 25.27 24.39 20.61
N GLY A 27 24.23 24.45 21.46
CA GLY A 27 23.26 25.55 21.45
C GLY A 27 23.88 26.91 21.76
N ILE A 28 24.82 26.97 22.72
CA ILE A 28 25.52 28.20 23.11
C ILE A 28 26.51 28.65 22.03
N LEU A 29 27.15 27.73 21.30
CA LEU A 29 28.05 28.09 20.19
C LEU A 29 27.35 28.96 19.14
N SER A 30 26.05 28.73 18.91
CA SER A 30 25.23 29.55 18.01
C SER A 30 25.08 31.02 18.46
N LEU A 31 25.41 31.34 19.71
CA LEU A 31 25.42 32.70 20.28
C LEU A 31 26.80 33.38 20.21
N SER A 32 27.84 32.68 19.74
CA SER A 32 29.24 33.13 19.83
C SER A 32 29.69 34.09 18.71
N GLY A 33 28.79 34.46 17.79
CA GLY A 33 29.10 35.35 16.67
C GLY A 33 27.85 35.80 15.92
N PRO A 34 27.98 36.71 14.92
CA PRO A 34 26.83 37.34 14.28
C PRO A 34 25.94 36.36 13.49
N PHE A 35 26.47 35.21 13.06
CA PHE A 35 25.69 34.14 12.43
C PHE A 35 26.42 32.79 12.48
N VAL A 36 26.23 32.03 13.57
CA VAL A 36 26.77 30.66 13.70
C VAL A 36 25.60 29.67 13.69
N VAL A 37 25.58 28.78 12.69
CA VAL A 37 24.61 27.68 12.61
C VAL A 37 25.30 26.39 13.05
N THR A 38 24.99 25.95 14.27
CA THR A 38 25.52 24.68 14.79
C THR A 38 24.63 23.52 14.33
N CYS A 39 25.18 22.62 13.52
CA CYS A 39 24.47 21.44 13.04
C CYS A 39 24.90 20.20 13.84
N CYS A 40 23.91 19.48 14.37
CA CYS A 40 24.10 18.19 15.00
C CYS A 40 23.20 17.16 14.31
N THR A 41 23.80 16.07 13.84
CA THR A 41 23.05 14.96 13.23
C THR A 41 23.05 13.76 14.18
N ALA A 42 21.87 13.21 14.43
CA ALA A 42 21.67 12.03 15.25
C ALA A 42 20.46 11.23 14.74
N THR A 43 20.54 9.90 14.82
CA THR A 43 19.41 9.02 14.56
C THR A 43 18.63 8.85 15.86
N ILE A 44 17.36 9.24 15.85
CA ILE A 44 16.46 9.11 16.99
C ILE A 44 15.45 8.00 16.74
N SER A 45 15.35 7.04 17.66
CA SER A 45 14.35 5.97 17.70
C SER A 45 13.13 6.31 18.57
N MET A 46 13.21 7.42 19.32
CA MET A 46 12.16 7.94 20.18
C MET A 46 11.96 9.44 19.94
N PRO A 47 10.81 10.01 20.37
CA PRO A 47 10.55 11.43 20.22
C PRO A 47 11.63 12.33 20.81
N ILE A 48 12.08 13.32 20.04
CA ILE A 48 13.15 14.25 20.47
C ILE A 48 12.80 14.99 21.77
N HIS A 49 11.52 15.20 22.06
CA HIS A 49 11.08 15.88 23.27
C HIS A 49 11.46 15.12 24.54
N ASN A 50 11.60 13.79 24.48
CA ASN A 50 12.04 12.99 25.62
C ASN A 50 13.51 13.27 25.97
N PHE A 51 14.34 13.52 24.95
CA PHE A 51 15.78 13.79 25.11
C PHE A 51 16.10 15.25 25.38
N LEU A 52 15.20 16.16 24.97
CA LEU A 52 15.39 17.60 25.10
C LEU A 52 14.37 18.23 26.05
N ALA A 53 13.66 17.46 26.87
CA ALA A 53 12.54 17.96 27.70
C ALA A 53 12.89 19.23 28.49
N SER A 54 14.14 19.35 28.94
CA SER A 54 14.61 20.49 29.74
C SER A 54 15.13 21.70 28.92
N SER A 55 15.27 21.58 27.60
CA SER A 55 15.69 22.69 26.74
C SER A 55 14.57 23.70 26.55
N GLN A 56 14.86 24.97 26.87
CA GLN A 56 13.94 26.11 26.66
C GLN A 56 13.96 26.64 25.22
N GLN A 57 14.79 26.07 24.33
CA GLN A 57 14.90 26.55 22.97
C GLN A 57 13.62 26.23 22.16
N LYS A 58 13.24 27.16 21.29
CA LYS A 58 12.17 26.94 20.31
C LYS A 58 12.57 25.80 19.39
N ARG A 59 11.69 24.82 19.26
CA ARG A 59 11.90 23.65 18.39
C ARG A 59 11.07 23.81 17.14
N VAL A 60 11.73 23.62 16.00
CA VAL A 60 11.08 23.62 14.70
C VAL A 60 11.43 22.29 14.05
N PHE A 61 10.41 21.43 13.88
CA PHE A 61 10.57 20.21 13.11
C PHE A 61 10.60 20.57 11.63
N LEU A 62 11.73 20.29 10.99
CA LEU A 62 11.85 20.49 9.56
C LEU A 62 11.18 19.31 8.84
N PRO A 63 10.20 19.56 7.95
CA PRO A 63 9.59 18.50 7.18
C PRO A 63 10.64 17.87 6.26
N VAL A 64 10.80 16.55 6.33
CA VAL A 64 11.71 15.82 5.45
C VAL A 64 10.97 15.53 4.15
N THR A 65 11.43 16.14 3.07
CA THR A 65 10.86 15.92 1.74
C THR A 65 11.08 14.49 1.27
N SER A 66 10.22 14.03 0.37
CA SER A 66 10.41 12.73 -0.26
C SER A 66 11.70 12.71 -1.07
N LEU A 67 12.56 11.74 -0.76
CA LEU A 67 13.84 11.56 -1.41
C LEU A 67 13.66 10.74 -2.68
N LYS A 68 14.30 11.22 -3.76
CA LYS A 68 14.62 10.32 -4.88
C LYS A 68 15.68 9.32 -4.42
N PRO A 69 15.79 8.15 -5.08
CA PRO A 69 16.85 7.19 -4.80
C PRO A 69 18.23 7.87 -4.77
N PRO A 70 19.00 7.69 -3.68
CA PRO A 70 20.25 8.40 -3.48
C PRO A 70 21.32 7.96 -4.49
N LYS A 71 22.27 8.86 -4.72
CA LYS A 71 23.50 8.60 -5.49
C LYS A 71 24.71 8.93 -4.61
N ILE A 72 25.72 8.08 -4.63
CA ILE A 72 27.02 8.33 -4.00
C ILE A 72 28.03 8.51 -5.12
N ASN A 73 28.72 9.66 -5.16
CA ASN A 73 29.67 10.01 -6.22
C ASN A 73 29.08 9.84 -7.64
N ASN A 74 27.83 10.28 -7.84
CA ASN A 74 27.03 10.08 -9.06
C ASN A 74 26.67 8.63 -9.41
N HIS A 75 27.14 7.64 -8.65
CA HIS A 75 26.71 6.25 -8.82
C HIS A 75 25.42 6.00 -8.05
N PRO A 76 24.41 5.36 -8.68
CA PRO A 76 23.19 4.99 -7.97
C PRO A 76 23.51 4.02 -6.84
N VAL A 77 22.95 4.28 -5.65
CA VAL A 77 23.09 3.37 -4.49
C VAL A 77 22.40 2.04 -4.75
N PHE A 78 21.28 2.08 -5.49
CA PHE A 78 20.49 0.92 -5.81
C PHE A 78 20.63 0.56 -7.29
N VAL A 79 20.79 -0.73 -7.58
CA VAL A 79 20.82 -1.25 -8.96
C VAL A 79 19.47 -1.02 -9.63
N ASP A 80 19.49 -0.57 -10.89
CA ASP A 80 18.27 -0.29 -11.63
C ASP A 80 17.69 -1.56 -12.25
N ASN A 81 16.82 -2.25 -11.49
CA ASN A 81 16.03 -3.38 -11.98
C ASN A 81 14.59 -3.33 -11.45
N PRO A 82 13.62 -4.04 -12.05
CA PRO A 82 12.21 -3.93 -11.68
C PRO A 82 11.90 -4.25 -10.21
N VAL A 83 12.59 -5.24 -9.62
CA VAL A 83 12.41 -5.60 -8.21
C VAL A 83 12.92 -4.49 -7.30
N MET A 84 14.10 -3.96 -7.59
CA MET A 84 14.68 -2.90 -6.79
C MET A 84 13.86 -1.61 -6.90
N ARG A 85 13.31 -1.30 -8.08
CA ARG A 85 12.33 -0.21 -8.25
C ARG A 85 11.09 -0.42 -7.37
N MET A 86 10.57 -1.63 -7.30
CA MET A 86 9.44 -1.94 -6.41
C MET A 86 9.80 -1.73 -4.94
N LEU A 87 10.95 -2.26 -4.48
CA LEU A 87 11.40 -2.09 -3.09
C LEU A 87 11.63 -0.61 -2.74
N ILE A 88 12.26 0.15 -3.64
CA ILE A 88 12.43 1.59 -3.49
C ILE A 88 11.07 2.31 -3.38
N ASN A 89 10.11 1.95 -4.22
CA ASN A 89 8.75 2.50 -4.17
C ASN A 89 8.08 2.17 -2.84
N ASP A 90 8.30 0.97 -2.29
CA ASP A 90 7.76 0.58 -0.98
C ASP A 90 8.36 1.39 0.18
N MET A 91 9.59 1.89 0.01
CA MET A 91 10.21 2.81 0.97
C MET A 91 9.61 4.22 0.87
N GLY A 92 8.80 4.51 -0.15
CA GLY A 92 8.03 5.75 -0.30
C GLY A 92 8.90 7.02 -0.36
N GLY A 93 10.16 6.92 -0.77
CA GLY A 93 11.12 8.03 -0.71
C GLY A 93 11.46 8.47 0.72
N HIS A 94 11.27 7.61 1.70
CA HIS A 94 11.58 7.90 3.09
C HIS A 94 13.04 7.52 3.38
N GLY A 95 13.89 8.49 3.75
CA GLY A 95 15.33 8.26 3.95
C GLY A 95 15.66 7.10 4.89
N ARG A 96 14.97 7.03 6.04
CA ARG A 96 15.09 5.93 7.01
C ARG A 96 14.73 4.55 6.46
N ALA A 97 13.69 4.47 5.63
CA ALA A 97 13.28 3.22 4.99
C ALA A 97 14.27 2.82 3.87
N LEU A 98 14.72 3.80 3.08
CA LEU A 98 15.76 3.60 2.07
C LEU A 98 17.10 3.17 2.70
N GLU A 99 17.47 3.69 3.87
CA GLU A 99 18.65 3.25 4.62
C GLU A 99 18.51 1.78 5.07
N ALA A 100 17.36 1.40 5.63
CA ALA A 100 17.10 0.00 5.98
C ALA A 100 17.15 -0.93 4.76
N LEU A 101 16.67 -0.46 3.60
CA LEU A 101 16.80 -1.18 2.33
C LEU A 101 18.26 -1.30 1.90
N GLU A 102 19.01 -0.20 1.89
CA GLU A 102 20.43 -0.15 1.51
C GLU A 102 21.26 -1.14 2.33
N VAL A 103 21.13 -1.11 3.66
CA VAL A 103 21.83 -2.05 4.53
C VAL A 103 21.41 -3.50 4.29
N SER A 104 20.17 -3.73 3.85
CA SER A 104 19.67 -5.08 3.57
C SER A 104 20.12 -5.63 2.22
N VAL A 105 20.51 -4.77 1.28
CA VAL A 105 21.04 -5.16 -0.05
C VAL A 105 22.56 -5.10 -0.13
N ARG A 106 23.21 -4.36 0.77
CA ARG A 106 24.67 -4.18 0.78
C ARG A 106 25.37 -5.54 0.81
N GLU A 107 26.39 -5.69 -0.04
CA GLU A 107 27.22 -6.91 -0.17
C GLU A 107 26.47 -8.19 -0.56
N LYS A 108 25.19 -8.08 -0.93
CA LYS A 108 24.42 -9.23 -1.44
C LYS A 108 24.45 -9.29 -2.95
N ASP A 109 24.52 -10.50 -3.47
CA ASP A 109 24.30 -10.78 -4.88
C ASP A 109 22.80 -10.68 -5.20
N LEU A 110 22.38 -9.50 -5.66
CA LEU A 110 20.98 -9.21 -5.97
C LEU A 110 20.41 -10.06 -7.10
N ASP A 111 21.25 -10.74 -7.88
CA ASP A 111 20.82 -11.66 -8.92
C ASP A 111 20.58 -13.08 -8.40
N ASN A 112 20.87 -13.36 -7.12
CA ASN A 112 20.69 -14.67 -6.49
C ASN A 112 19.97 -14.61 -5.13
N VAL A 113 19.54 -13.42 -4.70
CA VAL A 113 18.84 -13.22 -3.41
C VAL A 113 17.36 -13.53 -3.54
N ASN A 114 16.83 -14.27 -2.57
CA ASN A 114 15.39 -14.45 -2.41
C ASN A 114 14.71 -13.12 -2.03
N PHE A 115 13.70 -12.72 -2.81
CA PHE A 115 12.96 -11.47 -2.60
C PHE A 115 12.33 -11.36 -1.20
N ILE A 116 11.77 -12.47 -0.70
CA ILE A 116 11.07 -12.55 0.59
C ILE A 116 12.04 -12.41 1.75
N ASP A 117 13.22 -13.00 1.64
CA ASP A 117 14.25 -12.81 2.65
C ASP A 117 14.75 -11.36 2.67
N LEU A 118 14.87 -10.74 1.50
CA LEU A 118 15.29 -9.34 1.41
C LEU A 118 14.31 -8.42 2.13
N ILE A 119 13.01 -8.50 1.82
CA ILE A 119 12.03 -7.63 2.47
C ILE A 119 11.87 -7.93 3.96
N ASN A 120 11.91 -9.21 4.39
CA ASN A 120 11.86 -9.56 5.80
C ASN A 120 13.06 -9.00 6.58
N ASN A 121 14.24 -8.92 5.95
CA ASN A 121 15.40 -8.26 6.53
C ASN A 121 15.16 -6.75 6.70
N VAL A 122 14.60 -6.07 5.69
CA VAL A 122 14.24 -4.65 5.81
C VAL A 122 13.21 -4.46 6.92
N ARG A 123 12.18 -5.31 6.97
CA ARG A 123 11.13 -5.26 8.00
C ARG A 123 11.72 -5.39 9.39
N SER A 124 12.55 -6.40 9.61
CA SER A 124 13.16 -6.68 10.92
C SER A 124 14.00 -5.50 11.39
N LYS A 125 14.82 -4.91 10.49
CA LYS A 125 15.60 -3.71 10.81
C LYS A 125 14.72 -2.51 11.18
N LEU A 126 13.63 -2.27 10.45
CA LEU A 126 12.71 -1.19 10.78
C LEU A 126 11.99 -1.44 12.11
N ILE A 127 11.56 -2.67 12.36
CA ILE A 127 10.96 -3.07 13.63
C ILE A 127 11.93 -2.81 14.78
N ASP A 128 13.18 -3.27 14.68
CA ASP A 128 14.22 -3.10 15.70
C ASP A 128 14.52 -1.62 15.97
N ASN A 129 14.66 -0.82 14.91
CA ASN A 129 14.98 0.61 15.03
C ASN A 129 13.82 1.46 15.57
N TYR A 130 12.57 1.00 15.43
CA TYR A 130 11.36 1.79 15.72
C TYR A 130 10.36 1.08 16.65
N GLN A 131 10.81 0.14 17.49
CA GLN A 131 10.00 -0.53 18.51
C GLN A 131 9.18 0.45 19.36
N GLY A 132 9.77 1.60 19.70
CA GLY A 132 9.11 2.67 20.47
C GLY A 132 7.82 3.18 19.82
N TRP A 133 7.76 3.25 18.49
CA TRP A 133 6.52 3.59 17.77
C TRP A 133 5.48 2.47 17.86
N LEU A 134 5.89 1.22 17.65
CA LEU A 134 4.99 0.07 17.66
C LEU A 134 4.35 -0.17 19.03
N SER A 135 5.03 0.26 20.10
CA SER A 135 4.46 0.27 21.45
C SER A 135 3.28 1.25 21.63
N LYS A 136 3.06 2.19 20.69
CA LYS A 136 2.00 3.20 20.74
C LYS A 136 0.77 2.79 19.93
N THR A 137 0.21 1.64 20.28
CA THR A 137 -0.95 1.04 19.60
C THR A 137 -2.15 2.00 19.51
N ILE A 138 -2.33 2.88 20.50
CA ILE A 138 -3.40 3.89 20.55
C ILE A 138 -3.43 4.86 19.34
N TYR A 139 -2.28 5.10 18.69
CA TYR A 139 -2.20 6.03 17.56
C TYR A 139 -2.39 5.33 16.21
N LEU A 140 -2.22 4.01 16.15
CA LEU A 140 -2.10 3.29 14.89
C LEU A 140 -3.38 3.34 14.06
N LYS A 141 -4.53 2.95 14.63
CA LYS A 141 -5.81 2.92 13.89
C LYS A 141 -6.25 4.32 13.40
N PRO A 142 -6.25 5.39 14.23
CA PRO A 142 -6.56 6.74 13.76
C PRO A 142 -5.64 7.27 12.66
N VAL A 143 -4.33 7.04 12.79
CA VAL A 143 -3.33 7.48 11.81
C VAL A 143 -3.49 6.71 10.50
N LEU A 144 -3.70 5.39 10.56
CA LEU A 144 -4.02 4.57 9.40
C LEU A 144 -5.26 5.09 8.69
N ARG A 145 -6.35 5.39 9.43
CA ARG A 145 -7.57 5.97 8.86
C ARG A 145 -7.23 7.20 8.02
N ILE A 146 -6.56 8.19 8.61
CA ILE A 146 -6.18 9.46 7.94
C ILE A 146 -5.34 9.22 6.68
N ILE A 147 -4.33 8.34 6.75
CA ILE A 147 -3.43 8.07 5.62
C ILE A 147 -4.20 7.41 4.46
N LEU A 148 -5.09 6.47 4.77
CA LEU A 148 -5.77 5.63 3.78
C LEU A 148 -6.98 6.31 3.14
N SER A 149 -7.69 7.16 3.89
CA SER A 149 -8.72 8.05 3.35
C SER A 149 -8.14 9.33 2.74
N ARG A 150 -6.81 9.52 2.81
CA ARG A 150 -6.13 10.74 2.37
C ARG A 150 -6.81 11.99 2.97
N THR A 151 -7.21 11.90 4.24
CA THR A 151 -7.90 13.00 4.92
C THR A 151 -6.95 14.18 5.09
N GLN A 152 -7.42 15.37 4.72
CA GLN A 152 -6.71 16.61 5.02
C GLN A 152 -6.71 16.86 6.53
N VAL A 153 -5.55 17.16 7.09
CA VAL A 153 -5.37 17.45 8.50
C VAL A 153 -4.70 18.81 8.70
N ASP A 154 -5.10 19.53 9.74
CA ASP A 154 -4.48 20.77 10.17
C ASP A 154 -3.46 20.48 11.28
N LYS A 155 -2.21 20.90 11.10
CA LYS A 155 -1.11 20.71 12.06
C LYS A 155 -1.36 21.35 13.42
N ASN A 156 -2.22 22.37 13.48
CA ASN A 156 -2.53 23.09 14.71
C ASN A 156 -3.70 22.47 15.49
N GLN A 157 -4.41 21.51 14.90
CA GLN A 157 -5.58 20.87 15.50
C GLN A 157 -5.29 19.42 15.87
N ASP A 158 -6.15 18.87 16.71
CA ASP A 158 -6.16 17.43 16.96
C ASP A 158 -6.68 16.76 15.68
N ILE A 159 -5.85 15.88 15.11
CA ILE A 159 -6.15 15.16 13.86
C ILE A 159 -7.10 13.97 14.09
N SER A 160 -7.16 13.50 15.34
CA SER A 160 -8.09 12.48 15.79
C SER A 160 -8.16 12.47 17.31
N THR A 161 -9.18 11.81 17.85
CA THR A 161 -9.34 11.59 19.28
C THR A 161 -9.43 10.08 19.51
N PHE A 162 -8.61 9.56 20.41
CA PHE A 162 -8.67 8.17 20.84
C PHE A 162 -8.80 8.10 22.36
N GLU A 163 -9.85 7.44 22.86
CA GLU A 163 -10.16 7.34 24.29
C GLU A 163 -10.13 8.70 25.03
N GLY A 164 -10.65 9.75 24.37
CA GLY A 164 -10.70 11.10 24.92
C GLY A 164 -9.38 11.89 24.90
N LYS A 165 -8.30 11.34 24.32
CA LYS A 165 -7.04 12.05 24.09
C LYS A 165 -6.92 12.51 22.64
N GLY A 166 -6.70 13.81 22.47
CA GLY A 166 -6.36 14.40 21.18
C GLY A 166 -4.99 13.91 20.70
N ILE A 167 -4.92 13.58 19.41
CA ILE A 167 -3.70 13.19 18.70
C ILE A 167 -3.35 14.36 17.78
N LYS A 168 -2.10 14.84 17.78
CA LYS A 168 -1.63 15.89 16.87
C LYS A 168 -0.72 15.34 15.78
N VAL A 169 -0.50 16.13 14.72
CA VAL A 169 0.46 15.78 13.64
C VAL A 169 1.87 15.54 14.20
N ASP A 170 2.32 16.37 15.13
CA ASP A 170 3.65 16.24 15.74
C ASP A 170 3.78 14.97 16.58
N ASP A 171 2.69 14.51 17.21
CA ASP A 171 2.70 13.27 17.99
C ASP A 171 3.08 12.06 17.14
N VAL A 172 2.74 12.13 15.85
CA VAL A 172 2.88 11.04 14.88
C VAL A 172 4.18 11.16 14.08
N THR A 173 4.48 12.37 13.59
CA THR A 173 5.61 12.62 12.71
C THR A 173 6.97 12.62 13.42
N GLN A 174 7.02 12.90 14.73
CA GLN A 174 8.27 12.92 15.51
C GLN A 174 9.01 11.58 15.57
N PHE A 175 8.34 10.47 15.27
CA PHE A 175 8.94 9.14 15.21
C PHE A 175 9.58 8.85 13.85
N GLY A 176 9.30 9.69 12.84
CA GLY A 176 10.05 9.77 11.61
C GLY A 176 9.86 8.62 10.63
N LEU A 177 8.73 7.90 10.66
CA LEU A 177 8.30 7.05 9.54
C LEU A 177 6.92 7.45 8.99
N VAL A 178 6.24 8.38 9.66
CA VAL A 178 5.08 9.11 9.15
C VAL A 178 5.53 10.54 8.87
N ARG A 179 5.07 11.10 7.75
CA ARG A 179 5.37 12.46 7.31
C ARG A 179 4.09 13.24 7.14
N PHE A 180 4.20 14.55 7.32
CA PHE A 180 3.17 15.50 6.91
C PHE A 180 3.60 16.15 5.60
N GLU A 181 2.75 16.07 4.58
CA GLU A 181 2.94 16.64 3.25
C GLU A 181 1.91 17.72 2.98
N SER A 182 2.37 18.92 2.63
CA SER A 182 1.56 20.07 2.24
C SER A 182 2.05 20.65 0.92
N ARG A 183 1.24 21.46 0.22
CA ARG A 183 1.63 22.03 -1.09
C ARG A 183 2.77 23.04 -0.97
N SER A 184 2.93 23.66 0.20
CA SER A 184 4.07 24.49 0.55
C SER A 184 4.43 24.31 2.02
N THR A 185 5.67 24.63 2.38
CA THR A 185 6.21 24.50 3.76
C THR A 185 5.43 25.30 4.80
N ASP A 186 4.79 26.39 4.38
CA ASP A 186 4.12 27.33 5.29
C ASP A 186 2.66 26.93 5.54
N GLN A 187 2.11 26.03 4.72
CA GLN A 187 0.74 25.56 4.90
C GLN A 187 0.59 24.77 6.21
N VAL A 188 -0.55 24.99 6.85
CA VAL A 188 -0.93 24.32 8.09
C VAL A 188 -1.79 23.08 7.80
N VAL A 189 -2.42 23.04 6.63
CA VAL A 189 -3.24 21.91 6.15
C VAL A 189 -2.45 21.08 5.17
N GLY A 190 -2.55 19.76 5.30
CA GLY A 190 -1.84 18.80 4.47
C GLY A 190 -2.32 17.37 4.72
N TYR A 191 -1.50 16.38 4.38
CA TYR A 191 -1.81 14.97 4.47
C TYR A 191 -0.74 14.24 5.27
N LEU A 192 -1.14 13.16 5.95
CA LEU A 192 -0.17 12.21 6.48
C LEU A 192 0.19 11.17 5.41
N THR A 193 1.47 10.84 5.30
CA THR A 193 1.97 9.77 4.43
C THR A 193 2.97 8.90 5.18
N CYS A 194 3.14 7.64 4.76
CA CYS A 194 4.21 6.78 5.27
C CYS A 194 4.62 5.73 4.23
N PRO A 195 5.81 5.11 4.35
CA PRO A 195 6.23 4.02 3.48
C PRO A 195 5.25 2.85 3.50
N TYR A 196 5.09 2.16 2.37
CA TYR A 196 4.28 0.94 2.28
C TYR A 196 4.76 -0.13 3.26
N ILE A 197 6.08 -0.33 3.36
CA ILE A 197 6.66 -1.27 4.33
C ILE A 197 6.30 -0.90 5.78
N TRP A 198 6.08 0.38 6.07
CA TRP A 198 5.70 0.81 7.40
C TRP A 198 4.22 0.55 7.69
N LEU A 199 3.35 0.70 6.68
CA LEU A 199 1.95 0.27 6.77
C LEU A 199 1.86 -1.23 7.06
N TRP A 200 2.72 -2.03 6.40
CA TRP A 200 2.84 -3.46 6.70
C TRP A 200 3.18 -3.73 8.15
N ILE A 201 4.21 -3.05 8.66
CA ILE A 201 4.62 -3.22 10.05
C ILE A 201 3.52 -2.76 11.02
N MET A 202 2.86 -1.63 10.77
CA MET A 202 1.79 -1.10 11.62
C MET A 202 0.55 -1.99 11.63
N ALA A 203 0.19 -2.60 10.50
CA ALA A 203 -0.91 -3.56 10.42
C ALA A 203 -0.64 -4.80 11.29
N HIS A 204 0.59 -5.34 11.26
CA HIS A 204 0.98 -6.49 12.08
C HIS A 204 1.12 -6.21 13.57
N ALA A 205 1.51 -4.99 13.94
CA ALA A 205 1.69 -4.62 15.35
C ALA A 205 0.36 -4.64 16.14
N LEU A 206 -0.78 -4.49 15.45
CA LEU A 206 -2.12 -4.55 16.03
C LEU A 206 -2.58 -6.01 16.19
N SER A 207 -1.87 -6.75 17.03
CA SER A 207 -2.04 -8.21 17.27
C SER A 207 -3.40 -8.65 17.83
N ASN A 208 -4.29 -7.72 18.21
CA ASN A 208 -5.66 -8.02 18.62
C ASN A 208 -6.72 -7.66 17.57
N ASP A 209 -6.32 -7.01 16.47
CA ASP A 209 -7.21 -6.65 15.38
C ASP A 209 -7.09 -7.70 14.26
N LYS A 210 -7.92 -8.75 14.34
CA LYS A 210 -8.00 -9.82 13.32
C LYS A 210 -8.14 -9.26 11.89
N LEU A 211 -8.69 -8.06 11.77
CA LEU A 211 -9.00 -7.38 10.53
C LEU A 211 -7.78 -6.67 9.91
N LEU A 212 -6.76 -6.29 10.70
CA LEU A 212 -5.43 -5.87 10.20
C LEU A 212 -4.41 -7.01 10.18
N GLN A 213 -4.72 -8.17 10.77
CA GLN A 213 -3.93 -9.39 10.60
C GLN A 213 -4.16 -10.05 9.25
N ASN A 214 -5.39 -10.01 8.74
CA ASN A 214 -5.71 -10.44 7.36
C ASN A 214 -5.02 -9.56 6.30
N TRP A 215 -4.48 -8.42 6.72
CA TRP A 215 -3.64 -7.53 5.95
C TRP A 215 -2.18 -7.97 6.02
N ASP A 216 -1.91 -9.25 5.81
CA ASP A 216 -0.56 -9.82 5.90
C ASP A 216 0.36 -9.37 4.74
N PHE A 217 -0.09 -8.39 3.94
CA PHE A 217 0.56 -7.99 2.70
C PHE A 217 0.95 -9.27 1.93
N ASN A 218 -0.06 -10.14 1.75
CA ASN A 218 0.07 -11.58 1.42
C ASN A 218 1.13 -11.87 0.37
N TYR A 219 1.42 -10.98 -0.57
CA TYR A 219 2.61 -11.05 -1.43
C TYR A 219 3.93 -11.44 -0.72
N TYR A 220 4.16 -10.98 0.52
CA TYR A 220 5.34 -11.33 1.32
C TYR A 220 5.25 -12.69 2.02
N ASN A 221 4.03 -13.22 2.21
CA ASN A 221 3.78 -14.52 2.85
C ASN A 221 3.22 -15.59 1.90
N GLU A 222 2.88 -15.25 0.67
CA GLU A 222 2.41 -16.12 -0.42
C GLU A 222 3.43 -17.23 -0.69
N VAL A 223 4.72 -16.96 -0.43
CA VAL A 223 5.81 -17.94 -0.57
C VAL A 223 6.02 -18.79 0.71
N ARG A 224 5.49 -18.37 1.87
CA ARG A 224 5.71 -19.05 3.17
C ARG A 224 4.60 -20.00 3.61
N ASN A 225 3.41 -19.94 3.03
CA ASN A 225 2.32 -20.80 3.46
C ASN A 225 2.42 -22.22 2.88
N LYS A 226 2.90 -23.13 3.73
CA LYS A 226 2.51 -24.56 3.75
C LYS A 226 1.01 -24.77 4.03
N THR A 227 0.26 -23.73 4.35
CA THR A 227 -1.19 -23.77 4.57
C THR A 227 -1.87 -23.31 3.30
N GLY A 228 -2.21 -24.27 2.45
CA GLY A 228 -2.95 -24.04 1.22
C GLY A 228 -4.28 -23.36 1.50
N ASP A 229 -4.34 -22.05 1.27
CA ASP A 229 -5.58 -21.41 0.91
C ASP A 229 -5.76 -21.56 -0.61
N PRO A 230 -6.61 -22.50 -1.07
CA PRO A 230 -6.90 -22.69 -2.50
C PRO A 230 -7.61 -21.48 -3.12
N SER A 231 -7.90 -20.43 -2.32
CA SER A 231 -8.62 -19.26 -2.79
C SER A 231 -7.80 -18.35 -3.71
N ILE A 232 -6.49 -18.33 -3.47
CA ILE A 232 -5.49 -17.60 -4.24
C ILE A 232 -5.09 -18.49 -5.43
N PRO A 233 -5.39 -18.10 -6.69
CA PRO A 233 -4.97 -18.89 -7.84
C PRO A 233 -3.47 -19.10 -7.82
N PRO A 234 -3.03 -20.29 -8.20
CA PRO A 234 -1.63 -20.49 -8.40
C PRO A 234 -1.07 -19.63 -9.53
N GLY A 235 -0.09 -18.77 -9.24
CA GLY A 235 0.59 -17.98 -10.26
C GLY A 235 -0.10 -16.67 -10.66
N CYS A 236 -0.92 -16.07 -9.79
CA CYS A 236 -1.48 -14.74 -10.06
C CYS A 236 -0.36 -13.70 -10.20
N GLN A 237 -0.06 -13.33 -11.44
CA GLN A 237 0.87 -12.26 -11.69
C GLN A 237 0.24 -11.14 -12.50
N TYR A 238 0.43 -9.92 -11.99
CA TYR A 238 0.12 -8.64 -12.61
C TYR A 238 -1.37 -8.27 -12.58
N TRP A 239 -2.22 -8.79 -13.47
CA TRP A 239 -3.59 -8.28 -13.61
C TRP A 239 -4.59 -8.81 -12.57
N GLN A 240 -4.58 -10.11 -12.26
CA GLN A 240 -5.41 -10.68 -11.19
C GLN A 240 -4.98 -10.13 -9.81
N ASN A 241 -3.70 -9.81 -9.66
CA ASN A 241 -3.21 -9.07 -8.50
C ASN A 241 -3.72 -7.64 -8.49
N PHE A 242 -3.96 -7.01 -9.64
CA PHE A 242 -4.55 -5.69 -9.67
C PHE A 242 -6.02 -5.71 -9.21
N GLU A 243 -6.83 -6.66 -9.68
CA GLU A 243 -8.21 -6.86 -9.21
C GLU A 243 -8.27 -7.20 -7.73
N TYR A 244 -7.44 -8.17 -7.31
CA TYR A 244 -7.32 -8.54 -5.90
C TYR A 244 -6.84 -7.37 -5.05
N PHE A 245 -5.83 -6.62 -5.52
CA PHE A 245 -5.31 -5.43 -4.84
C PHE A 245 -6.38 -4.35 -4.72
N VAL A 246 -7.15 -4.09 -5.77
CA VAL A 246 -8.27 -3.12 -5.75
C VAL A 246 -9.32 -3.57 -4.73
N ALA A 247 -9.73 -4.84 -4.75
CA ALA A 247 -10.70 -5.38 -3.81
C ALA A 247 -10.17 -5.32 -2.36
N GLN A 248 -8.91 -5.68 -2.16
CA GLN A 248 -8.25 -5.61 -0.86
C GLN A 248 -8.16 -4.16 -0.38
N PHE A 249 -7.74 -3.23 -1.24
CA PHE A 249 -7.66 -1.81 -0.90
C PHE A 249 -9.04 -1.22 -0.57
N ARG A 250 -10.11 -1.66 -1.23
CA ARG A 250 -11.47 -1.25 -0.87
C ARG A 250 -11.93 -1.85 0.47
N SER A 251 -11.61 -3.12 0.72
CA SER A 251 -11.81 -3.76 2.03
C SER A 251 -11.09 -2.98 3.12
N LEU A 252 -9.86 -2.50 2.88
CA LEU A 252 -9.12 -1.64 3.82
C LEU A 252 -9.93 -0.44 4.27
N LYS A 253 -10.44 0.26 3.26
CA LYS A 253 -11.10 1.54 3.42
C LYS A 253 -12.40 1.35 4.16
N SER A 254 -13.03 0.18 4.10
CA SER A 254 -14.18 -0.14 4.97
C SER A 254 -13.78 -0.43 6.42
N ASN A 255 -12.64 -1.08 6.60
CA ASN A 255 -12.20 -1.66 7.87
C ASN A 255 -11.64 -0.61 8.85
N ILE A 256 -11.21 0.54 8.33
CA ILE A 256 -10.82 1.70 9.15
C ILE A 256 -12.02 2.38 9.80
N TYR A 257 -13.24 2.21 9.28
CA TYR A 257 -14.49 2.75 9.82
C TYR A 257 -15.23 1.71 10.67
N ASP A 258 -16.09 2.18 11.56
CA ASP A 258 -16.93 1.30 12.37
C ASP A 258 -18.15 0.83 11.57
N ASP A 259 -18.74 -0.29 12.00
CA ASP A 259 -19.98 -0.77 11.40
C ASP A 259 -21.09 0.27 11.66
N ASP A 260 -21.92 0.50 10.65
CA ASP A 260 -23.01 1.48 10.64
C ASP A 260 -22.56 2.95 10.75
N GLU A 261 -21.25 3.23 10.70
CA GLU A 261 -20.74 4.60 10.57
C GLU A 261 -21.18 5.17 9.21
N GLN A 262 -21.83 6.34 9.21
CA GLN A 262 -22.20 7.03 7.98
C GLN A 262 -20.93 7.65 7.36
N VAL A 263 -20.60 7.25 6.14
CA VAL A 263 -19.41 7.74 5.42
C VAL A 263 -19.80 8.18 4.02
N GLU A 264 -19.33 9.37 3.61
CA GLU A 264 -19.53 9.87 2.25
C GLU A 264 -18.66 9.09 1.25
N LEU A 265 -19.22 8.78 0.07
CA LEU A 265 -18.50 8.05 -0.97
C LEU A 265 -17.25 8.80 -1.46
N ARG A 266 -17.30 10.13 -1.51
CA ARG A 266 -16.15 10.97 -1.87
C ARG A 266 -14.99 10.87 -0.87
N VAL A 267 -15.26 10.47 0.37
CA VAL A 267 -14.23 10.25 1.40
C VAL A 267 -13.62 8.87 1.23
N ILE A 268 -14.42 7.83 1.01
CA ILE A 268 -13.93 6.47 0.73
C ILE A 268 -13.10 6.47 -0.57
N HIS A 269 -13.59 7.13 -1.62
CA HIS A 269 -12.94 7.17 -2.93
C HIS A 269 -12.18 8.46 -3.20
N TYR A 270 -11.68 9.11 -2.15
CA TYR A 270 -10.86 10.31 -2.31
C TYR A 270 -9.71 10.07 -3.30
N GLY A 271 -9.46 11.06 -4.16
CA GLY A 271 -8.48 11.00 -5.25
C GLY A 271 -8.99 10.40 -6.55
N ALA A 272 -10.16 9.74 -6.56
CA ALA A 272 -10.81 9.34 -7.81
C ALA A 272 -11.42 10.56 -8.52
N LYS A 273 -11.46 10.57 -9.86
CA LYS A 273 -12.37 11.45 -10.59
C LYS A 273 -13.75 10.81 -10.46
N HIS A 274 -14.73 11.48 -9.86
CA HIS A 274 -16.04 10.89 -9.56
C HIS A 274 -17.18 11.91 -9.68
N ASN A 275 -18.42 11.41 -9.74
CA ASN A 275 -19.63 12.25 -9.73
C ASN A 275 -20.66 11.87 -8.63
N PHE A 276 -20.19 11.32 -7.52
CA PHE A 276 -21.02 10.87 -6.38
C PHE A 276 -21.85 11.95 -5.66
N GLY A 277 -21.53 13.23 -5.83
CA GLY A 277 -22.15 14.32 -5.06
C GLY A 277 -21.90 14.18 -3.56
N ASN A 278 -22.96 14.31 -2.75
CA ASN A 278 -22.92 14.14 -1.28
C ASN A 278 -23.45 12.76 -0.82
N SER A 279 -23.50 11.80 -1.74
CA SER A 279 -24.02 10.46 -1.45
C SER A 279 -23.17 9.76 -0.38
N SER A 280 -23.84 9.08 0.55
CA SER A 280 -23.24 8.41 1.70
C SER A 280 -23.73 6.97 1.82
N ILE A 281 -22.93 6.13 2.47
CA ILE A 281 -23.28 4.75 2.83
C ILE A 281 -23.22 4.57 4.35
N TYR A 282 -23.93 3.56 4.85
CA TYR A 282 -23.62 2.97 6.16
C TYR A 282 -22.49 1.97 5.97
N ASN A 283 -21.35 2.25 6.57
CA ASN A 283 -20.18 1.41 6.43
C ASN A 283 -20.41 0.03 7.03
N ARG A 284 -19.90 -0.99 6.35
CA ARG A 284 -19.77 -2.35 6.85
C ARG A 284 -18.35 -2.78 6.64
N ARG A 285 -17.76 -3.40 7.65
CA ARG A 285 -16.41 -3.98 7.55
C ARG A 285 -16.45 -5.16 6.57
N LEU A 286 -15.72 -5.01 5.46
CA LEU A 286 -15.71 -5.95 4.36
C LEU A 286 -14.57 -6.97 4.51
N THR A 287 -14.88 -8.23 4.25
CA THR A 287 -13.93 -9.34 4.08
C THR A 287 -13.88 -9.77 2.62
N LEU A 288 -12.72 -10.26 2.16
CA LEU A 288 -12.59 -10.73 0.78
C LEU A 288 -13.12 -12.15 0.65
N GLU A 289 -13.86 -12.37 -0.41
CA GLU A 289 -14.37 -13.67 -0.83
C GLU A 289 -14.23 -13.77 -2.35
N ARG A 290 -14.20 -14.99 -2.87
CA ARG A 290 -14.06 -15.20 -4.30
C ARG A 290 -15.06 -16.20 -4.82
N SER A 291 -15.80 -15.78 -5.83
CA SER A 291 -16.82 -16.59 -6.46
C SER A 291 -16.22 -17.74 -7.25
N VAL A 292 -16.82 -18.93 -7.12
CA VAL A 292 -16.46 -20.11 -7.92
C VAL A 292 -17.00 -19.99 -9.36
N LYS A 293 -18.06 -19.18 -9.55
CA LYS A 293 -18.75 -19.00 -10.84
C LYS A 293 -18.77 -17.54 -11.25
N ARG A 294 -18.97 -17.28 -12.55
CA ARG A 294 -19.23 -15.93 -13.04
C ARG A 294 -20.58 -15.47 -12.49
N VAL A 295 -20.61 -14.33 -11.82
CA VAL A 295 -21.82 -13.74 -11.24
C VAL A 295 -22.06 -12.36 -11.80
N SER A 296 -23.33 -11.96 -11.88
CA SER A 296 -23.68 -10.60 -12.25
C SER A 296 -23.31 -9.63 -11.14
N THR A 297 -22.93 -8.40 -11.43
CA THR A 297 -22.67 -7.38 -10.41
C THR A 297 -23.84 -6.41 -10.22
N LYS A 298 -24.91 -6.59 -10.98
CA LYS A 298 -26.11 -5.74 -10.96
C LYS A 298 -26.95 -6.00 -9.71
N SER A 299 -27.25 -4.96 -8.93
CA SER A 299 -28.04 -5.13 -7.69
C SER A 299 -29.44 -5.69 -7.93
N GLU A 300 -30.05 -5.43 -9.09
CA GLU A 300 -31.39 -5.95 -9.42
C GLU A 300 -31.46 -7.48 -9.51
N ASN A 301 -30.31 -8.14 -9.68
CA ASN A 301 -30.21 -9.60 -9.75
C ASN A 301 -30.11 -10.26 -8.36
N TYR A 302 -30.05 -9.46 -7.29
CA TYR A 302 -29.94 -9.93 -5.92
C TYR A 302 -31.22 -9.62 -5.15
N ASN A 303 -31.91 -10.66 -4.69
CA ASN A 303 -33.08 -10.57 -3.84
C ASN A 303 -32.71 -10.70 -2.35
N GLN A 304 -33.71 -10.55 -1.47
CA GLN A 304 -33.58 -10.94 -0.06
C GLN A 304 -33.24 -12.44 -0.04
N ASP A 305 -32.15 -12.82 0.64
CA ASP A 305 -31.53 -14.16 0.68
C ASP A 305 -30.61 -14.56 -0.48
N ALA A 306 -30.14 -13.61 -1.28
CA ALA A 306 -29.14 -13.89 -2.30
C ALA A 306 -27.85 -14.47 -1.70
N LYS A 307 -27.48 -15.67 -2.16
CA LYS A 307 -26.22 -16.34 -1.81
C LYS A 307 -25.37 -16.59 -3.03
N ILE A 308 -24.06 -16.41 -2.86
CA ILE A 308 -23.06 -16.67 -3.88
C ILE A 308 -22.17 -17.81 -3.41
N LEU A 309 -21.99 -18.82 -4.26
CA LEU A 309 -21.04 -19.89 -4.00
C LEU A 309 -19.61 -19.37 -4.15
N CYS A 310 -18.95 -19.17 -3.02
CA CYS A 310 -17.55 -18.78 -2.92
C CYS A 310 -16.67 -19.99 -2.55
N GLN A 311 -15.36 -19.81 -2.62
CA GLN A 311 -14.41 -20.91 -2.41
C GLN A 311 -14.48 -21.52 -1.00
N HIS A 312 -14.85 -20.74 0.02
CA HIS A 312 -14.99 -21.20 1.40
C HIS A 312 -16.43 -21.53 1.80
N GLY A 313 -17.38 -21.50 0.85
CA GLY A 313 -18.77 -21.82 1.07
C GLY A 313 -19.74 -20.80 0.47
N ASP A 314 -21.02 -20.95 0.78
CA ASP A 314 -22.04 -19.99 0.35
C ASP A 314 -21.96 -18.71 1.19
N VAL A 315 -21.76 -17.59 0.51
CA VAL A 315 -21.71 -16.26 1.11
C VAL A 315 -23.04 -15.56 0.87
N ASP A 316 -23.70 -15.16 1.96
CA ASP A 316 -24.87 -14.30 1.91
C ASP A 316 -24.43 -12.87 1.59
N VAL A 317 -24.84 -12.35 0.43
CA VAL A 317 -24.47 -10.99 0.02
C VAL A 317 -25.37 -9.93 0.65
N THR A 318 -26.52 -10.29 1.22
CA THR A 318 -27.45 -9.34 1.83
C THR A 318 -26.95 -8.75 3.14
N ASN A 319 -25.93 -9.36 3.75
CA ASN A 319 -25.31 -8.84 4.96
C ASN A 319 -24.35 -7.65 4.68
N ALA A 320 -24.00 -7.38 3.42
CA ALA A 320 -23.06 -6.33 3.00
C ALA A 320 -21.69 -6.40 3.71
N ARG A 321 -21.21 -7.60 4.04
CA ARG A 321 -19.92 -7.82 4.75
C ARG A 321 -18.80 -8.40 3.89
N HIS A 322 -19.08 -8.58 2.60
CA HIS A 322 -18.14 -9.24 1.70
C HIS A 322 -17.91 -8.39 0.46
N ILE A 323 -16.65 -8.34 0.05
CA ILE A 323 -16.29 -7.98 -1.32
C ILE A 323 -16.02 -9.27 -2.08
N ILE A 324 -16.79 -9.49 -3.14
CA ILE A 324 -16.74 -10.69 -3.96
C ILE A 324 -15.86 -10.39 -5.17
N ILE A 325 -14.74 -11.09 -5.28
CA ILE A 325 -13.95 -11.15 -6.52
C ILE A 325 -14.63 -12.15 -7.46
N ASN A 326 -14.91 -11.71 -8.68
CA ASN A 326 -15.63 -12.51 -9.66
C ASN A 326 -14.74 -13.62 -10.25
N ALA A 327 -15.36 -14.61 -10.88
CA ALA A 327 -14.62 -15.62 -11.62
C ALA A 327 -14.05 -15.02 -12.92
N LEU A 328 -12.98 -15.63 -13.43
CA LEU A 328 -12.28 -15.16 -14.63
C LEU A 328 -13.20 -15.02 -15.84
N SER A 329 -12.97 -13.96 -16.61
CA SER A 329 -13.75 -13.61 -17.81
C SER A 329 -15.24 -13.43 -17.56
N ALA A 330 -15.62 -12.92 -16.39
CA ALA A 330 -16.98 -12.49 -16.13
C ALA A 330 -17.36 -11.35 -17.09
N GLU A 331 -18.61 -11.38 -17.57
CA GLU A 331 -19.14 -10.32 -18.44
C GLU A 331 -19.53 -9.05 -17.66
N SER A 332 -19.64 -9.18 -16.33
CA SER A 332 -19.94 -8.08 -15.40
C SER A 332 -18.66 -7.50 -14.79
N GLY A 333 -18.75 -6.80 -13.65
CA GLY A 333 -17.57 -6.28 -12.94
C GLY A 333 -16.65 -7.38 -12.37
N ASP A 334 -15.37 -7.04 -12.23
CA ASP A 334 -14.32 -7.97 -11.78
C ASP A 334 -14.36 -8.20 -10.26
N SER A 335 -14.83 -7.22 -9.50
CA SER A 335 -15.24 -7.42 -8.12
C SER A 335 -16.37 -6.49 -7.74
N PHE A 336 -17.08 -6.80 -6.66
CA PHE A 336 -18.17 -5.97 -6.17
C PHE A 336 -18.46 -6.20 -4.70
N CYS A 337 -19.05 -5.22 -4.04
CA CYS A 337 -19.60 -5.38 -2.71
C CYS A 337 -21.02 -4.78 -2.62
N PRO A 338 -21.96 -5.48 -1.97
CA PRO A 338 -23.24 -4.90 -1.57
C PRO A 338 -23.02 -3.77 -0.56
N ILE A 339 -23.76 -2.69 -0.70
CA ILE A 339 -23.68 -1.49 0.13
C ILE A 339 -25.07 -0.98 0.50
N GLN A 340 -25.18 -0.45 1.71
CA GLN A 340 -26.39 0.23 2.18
C GLN A 340 -26.24 1.74 1.96
N MET A 341 -26.92 2.27 0.96
CA MET A 341 -26.98 3.72 0.73
C MET A 341 -27.84 4.39 1.82
N VAL A 342 -27.39 5.53 2.33
CA VAL A 342 -28.18 6.33 3.27
C VAL A 342 -29.44 6.83 2.58
N GLY A 343 -30.61 6.58 3.17
CA GLY A 343 -31.91 6.98 2.61
C GLY A 343 -32.43 6.04 1.52
N ASN A 344 -31.81 4.89 1.29
CA ASN A 344 -32.36 3.81 0.46
C ASN A 344 -32.66 2.61 1.36
N GLU A 345 -33.78 1.92 1.13
CA GLU A 345 -34.12 0.68 1.84
C GLU A 345 -33.47 -0.54 1.20
N GLN A 346 -33.27 -0.50 -0.12
CA GLN A 346 -32.68 -1.60 -0.87
C GLN A 346 -31.16 -1.47 -0.93
N LEU A 347 -30.47 -2.60 -0.82
CA LEU A 347 -29.04 -2.67 -1.06
C LEU A 347 -28.74 -2.31 -2.52
N LYS A 348 -27.63 -1.60 -2.70
CA LYS A 348 -27.03 -1.33 -3.99
C LYS A 348 -25.71 -2.06 -4.08
N THR A 349 -25.16 -2.14 -5.28
CA THR A 349 -23.84 -2.73 -5.48
C THR A 349 -22.82 -1.63 -5.77
N GLU A 350 -21.68 -1.68 -5.10
CA GLU A 350 -20.46 -1.00 -5.52
C GLU A 350 -19.64 -1.96 -6.37
N THR A 351 -19.55 -1.68 -7.66
CA THR A 351 -18.90 -2.53 -8.65
C THR A 351 -17.57 -1.95 -9.10
N HIS A 352 -16.55 -2.78 -9.10
CA HIS A 352 -15.21 -2.46 -9.56
C HIS A 352 -14.92 -3.17 -10.88
N GLN A 353 -14.52 -2.38 -11.88
CA GLN A 353 -14.00 -2.88 -13.13
C GLN A 353 -12.54 -2.45 -13.25
N CYS A 354 -11.66 -3.38 -13.59
CA CYS A 354 -10.25 -3.17 -13.85
C CYS A 354 -9.98 -3.30 -15.36
N LYS A 355 -9.28 -2.32 -15.94
CA LYS A 355 -8.90 -2.32 -17.36
C LYS A 355 -7.46 -1.90 -17.56
N LEU A 356 -6.67 -2.81 -18.10
CA LEU A 356 -5.28 -2.60 -18.44
C LEU A 356 -5.15 -2.25 -19.92
N VAL A 357 -5.25 -0.97 -20.25
CA VAL A 357 -5.09 -0.51 -21.63
C VAL A 357 -4.05 0.58 -21.71
N LYS A 358 -3.26 0.55 -22.80
CA LYS A 358 -2.27 1.60 -23.12
C LYS A 358 -2.91 2.82 -23.76
N GLN A 359 -4.11 2.64 -24.34
CA GLN A 359 -4.87 3.69 -25.02
C GLN A 359 -5.65 4.53 -24.00
N ILE A 360 -6.00 5.76 -24.37
CA ILE A 360 -6.86 6.62 -23.54
C ILE A 360 -8.25 6.00 -23.45
N ILE A 361 -8.86 5.98 -22.26
CA ILE A 361 -10.25 5.51 -22.11
C ILE A 361 -11.20 6.43 -22.86
N SER A 362 -11.99 5.86 -23.78
CA SER A 362 -13.03 6.57 -24.53
C SER A 362 -14.34 6.65 -23.73
N GLN A 363 -15.20 7.60 -24.11
CA GLN A 363 -16.55 7.73 -23.55
C GLN A 363 -17.40 6.47 -23.76
N GLU A 364 -17.31 5.89 -24.96
CA GLU A 364 -18.02 4.67 -25.33
C GLU A 364 -17.54 3.48 -24.51
N SER A 365 -16.22 3.28 -24.40
CA SER A 365 -15.67 2.19 -23.60
C SER A 365 -16.05 2.31 -22.12
N PHE A 366 -16.05 3.52 -21.55
CA PHE A 366 -16.51 3.71 -20.17
C PHE A 366 -18.00 3.38 -20.02
N LYS A 367 -18.84 3.83 -20.97
CA LYS A 367 -20.27 3.58 -20.98
C LYS A 367 -20.59 2.09 -21.06
N ASP A 368 -19.96 1.36 -21.97
CA ASP A 368 -20.19 -0.07 -22.18
C ASP A 368 -19.82 -0.87 -20.92
N GLU A 369 -18.69 -0.52 -20.31
CA GLU A 369 -18.21 -1.14 -19.07
C GLU A 369 -19.10 -0.81 -17.87
N HIS A 370 -19.72 0.36 -17.85
CA HIS A 370 -20.73 0.71 -16.86
C HIS A 370 -22.03 -0.10 -17.07
N GLU A 371 -22.61 -0.06 -18.27
CA GLU A 371 -23.92 -0.67 -18.58
C GLU A 371 -23.95 -2.20 -18.41
N LYS A 372 -22.82 -2.87 -18.67
CA LYS A 372 -22.69 -4.31 -18.41
C LYS A 372 -22.66 -4.65 -16.91
N ALA A 373 -22.21 -3.72 -16.07
CA ALA A 373 -21.79 -3.99 -14.69
C ALA A 373 -22.77 -3.48 -13.63
N THR A 374 -23.65 -2.52 -13.96
CA THR A 374 -24.50 -1.84 -12.96
C THR A 374 -25.99 -1.83 -13.29
N SER A 375 -26.81 -1.78 -12.25
CA SER A 375 -28.23 -1.40 -12.28
C SER A 375 -28.42 0.08 -11.91
N PRO A 376 -29.60 0.66 -12.13
CA PRO A 376 -29.90 2.01 -11.66
C PRO A 376 -29.66 2.20 -10.15
N GLY A 377 -28.79 3.15 -9.83
CA GLY A 377 -28.41 3.51 -8.45
C GLY A 377 -27.24 2.71 -7.88
N ASP A 378 -26.69 1.75 -8.62
CA ASP A 378 -25.42 1.13 -8.27
C ASP A 378 -24.26 2.11 -8.48
N ILE A 379 -23.14 1.81 -7.81
CA ILE A 379 -21.91 2.57 -7.94
C ILE A 379 -20.99 1.82 -8.91
N PHE A 380 -20.43 2.55 -9.86
CA PHE A 380 -19.44 2.02 -10.80
C PHE A 380 -18.09 2.68 -10.60
N ILE A 381 -17.03 1.88 -10.51
CA ILE A 381 -15.66 2.38 -10.41
C ILE A 381 -14.77 1.66 -11.42
N LEU A 382 -14.23 2.43 -12.37
CA LEU A 382 -13.26 1.94 -13.32
C LEU A 382 -11.83 2.21 -12.81
N TYR A 383 -11.04 1.17 -12.67
CA TYR A 383 -9.62 1.20 -12.35
C TYR A 383 -8.81 0.90 -13.61
N THR A 384 -7.88 1.77 -13.99
CA THR A 384 -7.16 1.60 -15.26
C THR A 384 -5.75 2.17 -15.29
N SER A 385 -4.87 1.56 -16.09
CA SER A 385 -3.53 2.06 -16.43
C SER A 385 -3.52 3.20 -17.46
N ALA A 386 -4.65 3.44 -18.10
CA ALA A 386 -4.81 4.48 -19.10
C ALA A 386 -4.91 5.87 -18.47
N SER A 387 -4.70 6.89 -19.28
CA SER A 387 -5.08 8.27 -18.93
C SER A 387 -6.57 8.47 -19.18
N SER A 388 -7.21 9.31 -18.36
CA SER A 388 -8.63 9.69 -18.50
C SER A 388 -8.84 11.18 -18.75
N LYS A 389 -7.81 11.92 -19.17
CA LYS A 389 -7.86 13.40 -19.30
C LYS A 389 -9.00 13.95 -20.17
N LYS A 390 -9.50 13.17 -21.13
CA LYS A 390 -10.58 13.56 -22.06
C LYS A 390 -11.95 12.94 -21.70
N LEU A 391 -12.00 12.09 -20.69
CA LEU A 391 -13.22 11.42 -20.27
C LEU A 391 -13.99 12.30 -19.31
N GLU A 392 -15.26 12.56 -19.59
CA GLU A 392 -16.24 13.16 -18.68
C GLU A 392 -17.23 12.10 -18.19
N LEU A 393 -17.52 12.11 -16.89
CA LEU A 393 -18.36 11.10 -16.26
C LEU A 393 -19.85 11.47 -16.40
N HIS A 394 -20.48 10.97 -17.47
CA HIS A 394 -21.90 11.21 -17.75
C HIS A 394 -22.83 10.22 -17.05
N GLN A 395 -22.37 8.99 -16.80
CA GLN A 395 -23.11 7.96 -16.11
C GLN A 395 -23.18 8.31 -14.61
N PRO A 396 -24.35 8.20 -13.96
CA PRO A 396 -24.50 8.56 -12.55
C PRO A 396 -23.67 7.62 -11.65
N MET A 397 -23.40 8.07 -10.42
CA MET A 397 -22.75 7.26 -9.38
C MET A 397 -21.47 6.55 -9.84
N SER A 398 -20.68 7.26 -10.63
CA SER A 398 -19.51 6.71 -11.34
C SER A 398 -18.21 7.36 -10.89
N ALA A 399 -17.14 6.58 -10.94
CA ALA A 399 -15.78 7.05 -10.71
C ALA A 399 -14.76 6.36 -11.61
N ILE A 400 -13.62 7.03 -11.76
CA ILE A 400 -12.45 6.49 -12.43
C ILE A 400 -11.17 6.78 -11.64
N VAL A 401 -10.38 5.72 -11.50
CA VAL A 401 -9.04 5.71 -10.91
C VAL A 401 -8.06 5.28 -12.00
N CYS A 402 -7.34 6.25 -12.54
CA CYS A 402 -6.52 6.12 -13.73
C CYS A 402 -5.08 6.57 -13.48
N LYS A 403 -4.21 6.43 -14.47
CA LYS A 403 -2.81 6.86 -14.39
C LYS A 403 -2.63 8.31 -13.90
N ASP A 404 -3.56 9.19 -14.21
CA ASP A 404 -3.47 10.62 -13.88
C ASP A 404 -3.73 10.93 -12.40
N ASN A 405 -4.39 10.03 -11.66
CA ASN A 405 -4.80 10.24 -10.27
C ASN A 405 -4.48 9.07 -9.34
N TRP A 406 -3.65 8.10 -9.79
CA TRP A 406 -3.20 6.99 -8.96
C TRP A 406 -2.48 7.42 -7.69
N GLU A 407 -1.57 8.39 -7.77
CA GLU A 407 -0.88 8.90 -6.57
C GLU A 407 -1.85 9.50 -5.57
N GLU A 408 -2.91 10.16 -6.04
CA GLU A 408 -3.90 10.77 -5.16
C GLU A 408 -4.81 9.73 -4.52
N TYR A 409 -5.28 8.74 -5.30
CA TYR A 409 -6.18 7.68 -4.80
C TYR A 409 -5.48 6.63 -3.94
N PHE A 410 -4.34 6.11 -4.41
CA PHE A 410 -3.60 5.03 -3.77
C PHE A 410 -2.50 5.52 -2.84
N GLY A 411 -2.12 6.80 -2.87
CA GLY A 411 -1.05 7.29 -1.99
C GLY A 411 0.26 6.53 -2.15
N SER A 412 0.84 6.10 -1.02
CA SER A 412 2.06 5.29 -0.97
C SER A 412 1.95 3.94 -1.70
N PHE A 413 0.74 3.52 -2.07
CA PHE A 413 0.48 2.27 -2.79
C PHE A 413 0.50 2.44 -4.32
N ALA A 414 0.54 3.67 -4.82
CA ALA A 414 0.46 3.96 -6.26
C ALA A 414 1.59 3.31 -7.07
N GLY A 415 2.81 3.24 -6.53
CA GLY A 415 3.94 2.57 -7.17
C GLY A 415 3.70 1.06 -7.38
N ARG A 416 2.99 0.41 -6.46
CA ARG A 416 2.60 -1.00 -6.59
C ARG A 416 1.45 -1.20 -7.56
N CYS A 417 0.42 -0.36 -7.46
CA CYS A 417 -0.66 -0.31 -8.45
C CYS A 417 -0.08 -0.20 -9.88
N TYR A 418 0.89 0.70 -10.09
CA TYR A 418 1.58 0.85 -11.37
C TYR A 418 2.36 -0.39 -11.79
N ASN A 419 3.08 -1.03 -10.87
CA ASN A 419 3.85 -2.23 -11.18
C ASN A 419 2.96 -3.46 -11.45
N TYR A 420 1.82 -3.62 -10.77
CA TYR A 420 0.84 -4.66 -11.08
C TYR A 420 0.12 -4.40 -12.40
N ALA A 421 -0.04 -3.13 -12.75
CA ALA A 421 -0.48 -2.71 -14.06
C ALA A 421 0.57 -2.89 -15.18
N MET A 422 1.75 -3.42 -14.89
CA MET A 422 2.73 -3.84 -15.89
C MET A 422 2.68 -5.35 -16.04
N GLY A 423 2.80 -5.86 -17.27
CA GLY A 423 2.77 -7.30 -17.50
C GLY A 423 4.01 -8.07 -17.00
N PRO A 424 4.00 -9.40 -17.17
CA PRO A 424 5.05 -10.27 -16.68
C PRO A 424 6.45 -9.97 -17.19
N PRO A 425 7.48 -10.21 -16.36
CA PRO A 425 8.85 -10.15 -16.81
C PRO A 425 9.03 -11.24 -17.85
N ASN A 426 9.72 -10.91 -18.93
CA ASN A 426 10.08 -11.89 -19.94
C ASN A 426 10.87 -13.03 -19.30
N ILE A 427 10.37 -14.26 -19.35
CA ILE A 427 10.99 -15.44 -18.72
C ILE A 427 12.43 -15.69 -19.20
N ASN A 428 12.77 -15.26 -20.43
CA ASN A 428 14.10 -15.38 -21.00
C ASN A 428 15.08 -14.31 -20.49
N GLU A 429 14.59 -13.26 -19.82
CA GLU A 429 15.38 -12.11 -19.38
C GLU A 429 15.25 -11.84 -17.87
N ALA A 430 14.24 -12.42 -17.22
CA ALA A 430 13.94 -12.21 -15.80
C ALA A 430 15.12 -12.62 -14.89
N THR A 431 15.53 -11.83 -13.92
CA THR A 431 16.53 -12.25 -12.92
C THR A 431 15.99 -13.36 -12.01
N TYR A 432 16.86 -14.07 -11.27
CA TYR A 432 16.42 -15.03 -10.25
C TYR A 432 15.46 -14.39 -9.25
N THR A 433 15.76 -13.17 -8.83
CA THR A 433 14.95 -12.39 -7.89
C THR A 433 13.58 -12.05 -8.48
N GLN A 434 13.52 -11.72 -9.78
CA GLN A 434 12.26 -11.56 -10.48
C GLN A 434 11.47 -12.86 -10.53
N LEU A 435 12.12 -14.01 -10.78
CA LEU A 435 11.51 -15.34 -10.85
C LEU A 435 11.05 -15.87 -9.47
N THR A 436 11.77 -15.58 -8.40
CA THR A 436 11.41 -16.00 -7.04
C THR A 436 10.33 -15.13 -6.41
N GLY A 437 10.14 -13.91 -6.91
CA GLY A 437 8.97 -13.08 -6.61
C GLY A 437 7.69 -13.51 -7.33
N ILE A 438 7.75 -14.64 -8.06
CA ILE A 438 6.62 -15.25 -8.79
C ILE A 438 6.13 -16.44 -7.99
N ASP A 439 4.83 -16.42 -7.72
CA ASP A 439 4.18 -17.47 -6.95
C ASP A 439 4.35 -18.83 -7.62
N PHE A 440 4.49 -19.88 -6.79
CA PHE A 440 4.78 -21.26 -7.18
C PHE A 440 6.09 -21.50 -7.93
N ILE A 441 6.81 -20.50 -8.45
CA ILE A 441 8.15 -20.73 -9.02
C ILE A 441 9.13 -21.05 -7.89
N ALA A 442 9.14 -20.22 -6.85
CA ALA A 442 10.04 -20.36 -5.70
C ALA A 442 11.51 -20.57 -6.11
N GLU A 443 12.37 -20.89 -5.16
CA GLU A 443 13.81 -21.04 -5.43
C GLU A 443 14.11 -22.19 -6.39
N ALA A 444 13.47 -23.34 -6.17
CA ALA A 444 13.76 -24.56 -6.92
C ALA A 444 13.45 -24.40 -8.41
N ARG A 445 12.25 -23.91 -8.76
CA ARG A 445 11.87 -23.78 -10.17
C ARG A 445 12.51 -22.57 -10.83
N ALA A 446 12.80 -21.49 -10.08
CA ALA A 446 13.58 -20.37 -10.59
C ALA A 446 14.97 -20.85 -11.06
N ARG A 447 15.65 -21.69 -10.28
CA ARG A 447 16.94 -22.31 -10.68
C ARG A 447 16.77 -23.15 -11.95
N THR A 448 15.75 -24.01 -12.01
CA THR A 448 15.48 -24.83 -13.20
C THR A 448 15.23 -23.98 -14.45
N ILE A 449 14.45 -22.89 -14.33
CA ILE A 449 14.20 -21.95 -15.42
C ILE A 449 15.50 -21.30 -15.89
N MET A 450 16.34 -20.84 -14.96
CA MET A 450 17.62 -20.20 -15.28
C MET A 450 18.60 -21.17 -15.94
N GLU A 451 18.74 -22.38 -15.38
CA GLU A 451 19.58 -23.43 -15.93
C GLU A 451 19.18 -23.79 -17.35
N GLU A 452 17.87 -24.00 -17.58
CA GLU A 452 17.37 -24.34 -18.90
C GLU A 452 17.54 -23.18 -19.88
N ARG A 453 17.06 -21.97 -19.56
CA ARG A 453 17.11 -20.85 -20.52
C ARG A 453 18.54 -20.46 -20.91
N ASN A 454 19.52 -20.66 -20.01
CA ASN A 454 20.92 -20.39 -20.28
C ASN A 454 21.50 -21.36 -21.33
N LYS A 455 20.94 -22.57 -21.46
CA LYS A 455 21.27 -23.50 -22.57
C LYS A 455 20.69 -22.98 -23.89
N ARG A 456 19.42 -22.53 -23.86
CA ARG A 456 18.70 -21.95 -25.01
C ARG A 456 17.47 -21.20 -24.52
N LYS A 457 17.20 -20.00 -25.07
CA LYS A 457 15.96 -19.27 -24.83
C LYS A 457 14.72 -20.14 -25.14
N PHE A 458 13.70 -20.02 -24.31
CA PHE A 458 12.41 -20.66 -24.54
C PHE A 458 11.71 -20.02 -25.74
N SER A 459 11.20 -20.85 -26.66
CA SER A 459 10.45 -20.40 -27.82
C SER A 459 8.95 -20.23 -27.56
N GLY A 460 8.45 -20.72 -26.42
CA GLY A 460 7.05 -20.66 -26.03
C GLY A 460 6.79 -21.51 -24.77
N ILE A 461 5.53 -21.52 -24.33
CA ILE A 461 5.12 -22.22 -23.12
C ILE A 461 5.37 -23.73 -23.17
N ASP A 462 5.11 -24.39 -24.29
CA ASP A 462 5.32 -25.82 -24.45
C ASP A 462 6.80 -26.22 -24.40
N ASP A 463 7.67 -25.38 -25.00
CA ASP A 463 9.13 -25.56 -24.92
C ASP A 463 9.59 -25.42 -23.46
N CYS A 464 9.07 -24.43 -22.74
CA CYS A 464 9.39 -24.22 -21.34
C CYS A 464 8.90 -25.38 -20.46
N LEU A 465 7.65 -25.83 -20.62
CA LEU A 465 7.07 -26.99 -19.94
C LEU A 465 7.91 -28.25 -20.18
N SER A 466 8.26 -28.53 -21.43
CA SER A 466 8.95 -29.77 -21.80
C SER A 466 10.34 -29.88 -21.14
N ARG A 467 11.02 -28.73 -20.98
CA ARG A 467 12.40 -28.63 -20.50
C ARG A 467 12.49 -28.48 -18.99
N THR A 468 11.59 -27.71 -18.39
CA THR A 468 11.60 -27.43 -16.95
C THR A 468 10.73 -28.38 -16.15
N LYS A 469 9.79 -29.07 -16.80
CA LYS A 469 8.71 -29.87 -16.17
C LYS A 469 7.82 -29.06 -15.23
N ILE A 470 7.85 -27.73 -15.32
CA ILE A 470 6.99 -26.84 -14.54
C ILE A 470 5.59 -26.87 -15.16
N PRO A 471 4.53 -27.17 -14.40
CA PRO A 471 3.16 -27.22 -14.91
C PRO A 471 2.76 -25.97 -15.69
N HIS A 472 2.00 -26.18 -16.77
CA HIS A 472 1.53 -25.13 -17.69
C HIS A 472 0.88 -23.95 -16.96
N ILE A 473 0.04 -24.24 -15.95
CA ILE A 473 -0.65 -23.22 -15.14
C ILE A 473 0.31 -22.22 -14.46
N PHE A 474 1.55 -22.62 -14.15
CA PHE A 474 2.55 -21.71 -13.56
C PHE A 474 3.40 -20.99 -14.62
N LEU A 475 3.36 -21.44 -15.88
CA LEU A 475 4.13 -20.85 -16.98
C LEU A 475 3.29 -19.89 -17.82
N GLU A 476 1.99 -20.07 -17.86
CA GLU A 476 1.01 -19.26 -18.61
C GLU A 476 1.18 -17.75 -18.42
N PRO A 477 1.44 -17.23 -17.20
CA PRO A 477 1.63 -15.79 -17.02
C PRO A 477 2.74 -15.22 -17.92
N PHE A 478 3.88 -15.92 -18.07
CA PHE A 478 5.03 -15.40 -18.83
C PHE A 478 4.83 -15.28 -20.34
N PHE A 479 3.83 -15.96 -20.89
CA PHE A 479 3.59 -16.08 -22.33
C PHE A 479 2.22 -15.54 -22.74
N SER A 480 1.48 -14.93 -21.82
CA SER A 480 0.22 -14.27 -22.12
C SER A 480 0.52 -12.92 -22.79
N ASP A 481 0.25 -12.80 -24.09
CA ASP A 481 0.28 -11.50 -24.77
C ASP A 481 -0.76 -10.58 -24.12
N ILE A 482 -0.32 -9.38 -23.73
CA ILE A 482 -1.21 -8.35 -23.19
C ILE A 482 -1.96 -7.77 -24.39
N GLU A 483 -3.17 -8.27 -24.65
CA GLU A 483 -4.12 -7.64 -25.59
C GLU A 483 -4.57 -6.26 -25.12
#